data_AF-A0A848CBA6-F1
#
_entry.id   AF-A0A848CBA6-F1
#
_cell.length_a   1.000
_cell.length_b   1.000
_cell.length_c   1.000
_cell.angle_alpha   90.00
_cell.angle_beta   90.00
_cell.angle_gamma   90.00
#
_symmetry.space_group_name_H-M   'P 1'
#
loop_
_entity.id
_entity.type
_entity.pdbx_description
1 polymer ?
#
loop_
_entity_poly.entity_id
_entity_poly.type
_entity_poly.pdbx_seq_one_letter_code
_entity_poly.pdbx_strand_id
1 'polypeptide(L)'
;DEEQKQIDFAEVQTAYQLNLRPRNGIPSAINVELGKYTQELGHKLVIYAIERAVAQIANPSWGYIKAILNSWKKAKATSVDDVKKLDESYQQRKAQQQQNRFKNGRRVVQKESLPDWAQPDYQERDTPDDPAKSKQIAEMMAKINARRKEVL
;
A
#
# COMPACT_ATOMS: atom_id res chain seq x y z
N ASP A 1 35.67 -25.04 -7.37
CA ASP A 1 35.78 -24.67 -8.79
C ASP A 1 35.27 -23.26 -9.04
N GLU A 2 36.14 -22.41 -9.54
CA GLU A 2 35.86 -21.00 -9.84
C GLU A 2 34.90 -20.87 -11.03
N GLU A 3 34.95 -21.83 -11.96
CA GLU A 3 33.99 -21.98 -13.06
C GLU A 3 32.56 -22.20 -12.56
N GLN A 4 32.36 -23.07 -11.56
CA GLN A 4 31.01 -23.34 -11.05
C GLN A 4 30.36 -22.09 -10.45
N LYS A 5 31.14 -21.24 -9.76
CA LYS A 5 30.63 -19.97 -9.23
C LYS A 5 30.21 -19.00 -10.34
N GLN A 6 30.92 -19.00 -11.48
CA GLN A 6 30.55 -18.19 -12.63
C GLN A 6 29.28 -18.72 -13.30
N ILE A 7 29.16 -20.04 -13.45
CA ILE A 7 27.97 -20.70 -14.01
C ILE A 7 26.75 -20.40 -13.13
N ASP A 8 26.86 -20.59 -11.82
CA ASP A 8 25.81 -20.31 -10.84
C ASP A 8 25.35 -18.84 -10.89
N PHE A 9 26.30 -17.91 -11.01
CA PHE A 9 25.97 -16.49 -11.10
C PHE A 9 25.33 -16.10 -12.43
N ALA A 10 25.81 -16.68 -13.53
CA ALA A 10 25.22 -16.49 -14.86
C ALA A 10 23.77 -16.99 -14.88
N GLU A 11 23.48 -18.13 -14.24
CA GLU A 11 22.12 -18.65 -14.11
C GLU A 11 21.19 -17.65 -13.42
N VAL A 12 21.65 -17.03 -12.32
CA VAL A 12 20.91 -15.98 -11.60
C VAL A 12 20.64 -14.77 -12.51
N GLN A 13 21.64 -14.34 -13.29
CA GLN A 13 21.49 -13.22 -14.23
C GLN A 13 20.47 -13.56 -15.33
N THR A 14 20.55 -14.76 -15.91
CA THR A 14 19.59 -15.24 -16.90
C THR A 14 18.18 -15.29 -16.32
N ALA A 15 18.01 -15.83 -15.11
CA ALA A 15 16.73 -15.87 -14.43
C ALA A 15 16.16 -14.46 -14.20
N TYR A 16 16.99 -13.52 -13.75
CA TYR A 16 16.58 -12.13 -13.57
C TYR A 16 16.12 -11.49 -14.89
N GLN A 17 16.88 -11.68 -15.97
CA GLN A 17 16.59 -11.09 -17.26
C GLN A 17 15.34 -11.69 -17.93
N LEU A 18 15.15 -13.01 -17.81
CA LEU A 18 13.99 -13.71 -18.37
C LEU A 18 12.69 -13.29 -17.68
N ASN A 19 12.72 -13.17 -16.36
CA ASN A 19 11.54 -12.91 -15.53
C ASN A 19 11.15 -11.43 -15.50
N LEU A 20 12.10 -10.51 -15.29
CA LEU A 20 11.79 -9.07 -15.18
C LEU A 20 11.86 -8.33 -16.52
N ARG A 21 12.50 -8.91 -17.54
CA ARG A 21 12.69 -8.32 -18.88
C ARG A 21 12.99 -6.82 -18.86
N PRO A 22 14.02 -6.38 -18.11
CA PRO A 22 14.33 -4.96 -18.00
C PRO A 22 14.71 -4.40 -19.38
N ARG A 23 14.11 -3.27 -19.76
CA ARG A 23 14.27 -2.65 -21.09
C ARG A 23 15.73 -2.36 -21.46
N ASN A 24 16.56 -2.03 -20.48
CA ASN A 24 17.96 -1.63 -20.66
C ASN A 24 18.95 -2.68 -20.10
N GLY A 25 18.52 -3.94 -19.99
CA GLY A 25 19.32 -4.99 -19.34
C GLY A 25 19.41 -4.82 -17.82
N ILE A 26 20.29 -5.59 -17.17
CA ILE A 26 20.46 -5.56 -15.71
C ILE A 26 21.34 -4.36 -15.33
N PRO A 27 20.85 -3.40 -14.52
CA PRO A 27 21.67 -2.31 -14.02
C PRO A 27 22.90 -2.83 -13.25
N SER A 28 24.07 -2.21 -13.46
CA SER A 28 25.34 -2.63 -12.82
C SER A 28 25.24 -2.72 -11.29
N ALA A 29 24.58 -1.75 -10.65
CA ALA A 29 24.38 -1.75 -9.20
C ALA A 29 23.60 -2.98 -8.70
N ILE A 30 22.58 -3.40 -9.45
CA ILE A 30 21.78 -4.60 -9.14
C ILE A 30 22.64 -5.86 -9.34
N ASN A 31 23.44 -5.88 -10.40
CA ASN A 31 24.29 -7.01 -10.72
C ASN A 31 25.34 -7.28 -9.61
N VAL A 32 25.95 -6.22 -9.07
CA VAL A 32 26.87 -6.31 -7.93
C VAL A 32 26.16 -6.85 -6.68
N GLU A 33 24.94 -6.37 -6.40
CA GLU A 33 24.16 -6.85 -5.25
C GLU A 33 23.72 -8.32 -5.43
N LEU A 34 23.30 -8.72 -6.64
CA LEU A 34 23.00 -10.13 -6.96
C LEU A 34 24.19 -11.04 -6.69
N GLY A 35 25.41 -10.61 -7.05
CA GLY A 35 26.62 -11.37 -6.80
C GLY A 35 26.84 -11.60 -5.30
N LYS A 36 26.66 -10.55 -4.49
CA LYS A 36 26.75 -10.64 -3.03
C LYS A 36 25.74 -11.62 -2.44
N TYR A 37 24.46 -11.50 -2.83
CA TYR A 37 23.42 -12.41 -2.32
C TYR A 37 23.61 -13.86 -2.78
N THR A 38 24.11 -14.06 -4.00
CA THR A 38 24.44 -15.39 -4.51
C THR A 38 25.54 -16.05 -3.68
N GLN A 39 26.55 -15.29 -3.25
CA GLN A 39 27.60 -15.80 -2.37
C GLN A 39 27.13 -16.05 -0.93
N GLU A 40 26.23 -15.22 -0.40
CA GLU A 40 25.75 -15.33 0.97
C GLU A 40 24.67 -16.42 1.18
N LEU A 41 23.72 -16.53 0.24
CA LEU A 41 22.53 -17.40 0.37
C LEU A 41 22.53 -18.58 -0.61
N GLY A 42 23.33 -18.51 -1.69
CA GLY A 42 23.34 -19.48 -2.78
C GLY A 42 22.44 -19.09 -3.97
N HIS A 43 22.84 -19.50 -5.17
CA HIS A 43 22.16 -19.16 -6.43
C HIS A 43 20.69 -19.62 -6.46
N LYS A 44 20.41 -20.84 -6.02
CA LYS A 44 19.04 -21.43 -6.03
C LYS A 44 18.05 -20.59 -5.22
N LEU A 45 18.49 -20.06 -4.08
CA LEU A 45 17.64 -19.22 -3.24
C LEU A 45 17.35 -17.90 -3.94
N VAL A 46 18.35 -17.28 -4.58
CA VAL A 46 18.18 -16.02 -5.28
C VAL A 46 17.25 -16.17 -6.49
N ILE A 47 17.39 -17.24 -7.28
CA ILE A 47 16.50 -17.56 -8.40
C ILE A 47 15.06 -17.71 -7.89
N TYR A 48 14.86 -18.48 -6.82
CA TYR A 48 13.54 -18.68 -6.23
C TYR A 48 12.92 -17.37 -5.71
N ALA A 49 13.73 -16.44 -5.19
CA ALA A 49 13.25 -15.10 -4.79
C ALA A 49 12.71 -14.30 -5.97
N ILE A 50 13.40 -14.36 -7.12
CA ILE A 50 13.03 -13.65 -8.35
C ILE A 50 11.73 -14.21 -8.91
N GLU A 51 11.61 -15.53 -9.04
CA GLU A 51 10.39 -16.20 -9.51
C GLU A 51 9.20 -15.88 -8.61
N ARG A 52 9.40 -15.95 -7.30
CA ARG A 52 8.39 -15.60 -6.30
C ARG A 52 7.94 -14.14 -6.42
N ALA A 53 8.86 -13.22 -6.69
CA ALA A 53 8.53 -11.80 -6.81
C ALA A 53 7.62 -11.54 -8.02
N VAL A 54 7.88 -12.20 -9.15
CA VAL A 54 7.03 -12.12 -10.35
C VAL A 54 5.67 -12.79 -10.12
N ALA A 55 5.64 -13.93 -9.43
CA ALA A 55 4.39 -14.61 -9.10
C ALA A 55 3.46 -13.76 -8.21
N GLN A 56 4.03 -12.92 -7.33
CA GLN A 56 3.24 -12.03 -6.46
C GLN A 56 2.90 -10.68 -7.10
N ILE A 57 3.79 -10.12 -7.92
CA ILE A 57 3.64 -8.77 -8.48
C ILE A 57 4.01 -8.84 -9.97
N ALA A 58 3.13 -8.34 -10.85
CA ALA A 58 3.38 -8.34 -12.30
C ALA A 58 4.65 -7.60 -12.72
N ASN A 59 5.02 -6.52 -12.01
CA ASN A 59 6.25 -5.74 -12.21
C ASN A 59 6.99 -5.59 -10.87
N PRO A 60 7.76 -6.59 -10.42
CA PRO A 60 8.44 -6.51 -9.14
C PRO A 60 9.62 -5.53 -9.25
N SER A 61 9.74 -4.64 -8.26
CA SER A 61 10.92 -3.78 -8.15
C SER A 61 12.07 -4.55 -7.50
N TRP A 62 13.30 -4.15 -7.80
CA TRP A 62 14.48 -4.72 -7.14
C TRP A 62 14.45 -4.54 -5.61
N GLY A 63 13.91 -3.43 -5.12
CA GLY A 63 13.71 -3.22 -3.68
C GLY A 63 12.82 -4.28 -3.03
N TYR A 64 11.81 -4.76 -3.75
CA TYR A 64 10.94 -5.84 -3.27
C TYR A 64 11.68 -7.19 -3.21
N ILE A 65 12.45 -7.53 -4.24
CA ILE A 65 13.30 -8.74 -4.25
C ILE A 65 14.29 -8.69 -3.08
N LYS A 66 14.95 -7.55 -2.84
CA LYS A 66 15.83 -7.36 -1.69
C LYS A 66 15.12 -7.56 -0.35
N ALA A 67 13.88 -7.10 -0.22
CA ALA A 67 13.10 -7.30 1.00
C ALA A 67 12.84 -8.80 1.26
N ILE A 68 12.54 -9.58 0.21
CA ILE A 68 12.37 -11.03 0.30
C ILE A 68 13.68 -11.69 0.74
N LEU A 69 14.79 -11.39 0.07
CA LEU A 69 16.12 -11.95 0.40
C LEU A 69 16.54 -11.62 1.84
N ASN A 70 16.33 -10.37 2.28
CA ASN A 70 16.64 -9.96 3.65
C ASN A 70 15.75 -10.65 4.68
N SER A 71 14.49 -10.94 4.36
CA SER A 71 13.60 -11.72 5.23
C SER A 71 14.14 -13.15 5.42
N TRP A 72 14.55 -13.80 4.33
CA TRP A 72 15.13 -15.15 4.38
C TRP A 72 16.48 -15.19 5.09
N LYS A 73 17.33 -14.18 4.88
CA LYS A 73 18.58 -14.01 5.64
C LYS A 73 18.33 -13.90 7.14
N LYS A 74 17.32 -13.12 7.56
CA LYS A 74 16.90 -13.01 8.97
C LYS A 74 16.36 -14.32 9.52
N ALA A 75 15.63 -15.08 8.72
CA ALA A 75 15.10 -16.38 9.08
C ALA A 75 16.16 -17.51 9.04
N LYS A 76 17.39 -17.22 8.61
CA LYS A 76 18.48 -18.18 8.42
C LYS A 76 18.08 -19.41 7.58
N ALA A 77 17.23 -19.19 6.58
CA ALA A 77 16.81 -20.27 5.69
C ALA A 77 17.99 -20.66 4.78
N THR A 78 18.44 -21.90 4.89
CA THR A 78 19.57 -22.44 4.10
C THR A 78 19.11 -23.32 2.95
N SER A 79 17.85 -23.77 2.98
CA SER A 79 17.23 -24.59 1.93
C SER A 79 16.00 -23.93 1.31
N VAL A 80 15.73 -24.27 0.05
CA VAL A 80 14.48 -23.90 -0.64
C VAL A 80 13.26 -24.48 0.09
N ASP A 81 13.41 -25.64 0.74
CA ASP A 81 12.34 -26.25 1.54
C ASP A 81 12.00 -25.42 2.78
N ASP A 82 13.02 -24.86 3.45
CA ASP A 82 12.82 -23.96 4.60
C ASP A 82 12.10 -22.69 4.18
N VAL A 83 12.43 -22.17 3.00
CA VAL A 83 11.75 -21.00 2.42
C VAL A 83 10.28 -21.29 2.16
N LYS A 84 9.93 -22.47 1.63
CA LYS A 84 8.52 -22.86 1.42
C LYS A 84 7.75 -22.91 2.74
N LYS A 85 8.34 -23.52 3.78
CA LYS A 85 7.74 -23.56 5.13
C LYS A 85 7.55 -22.16 5.71
N LEU A 86 8.53 -21.28 5.53
CA LEU A 86 8.43 -19.88 5.96
C LEU A 86 7.29 -19.16 5.24
N ASP A 87 7.14 -19.38 3.94
CA ASP A 87 6.08 -18.79 3.14
C ASP A 87 4.69 -19.29 3.56
N GLU A 88 4.54 -20.59 3.78
CA GLU A 88 3.29 -21.16 4.32
C GLU A 88 2.95 -20.56 5.68
N SER A 89 3.94 -20.46 6.58
CA SER A 89 3.75 -19.85 7.90
C SER A 89 3.35 -18.37 7.80
N TYR A 90 3.90 -17.64 6.82
CA TYR A 90 3.58 -16.24 6.59
C TYR A 90 2.16 -16.07 6.06
N GLN A 91 1.75 -16.91 5.12
CA GLN A 91 0.38 -16.90 4.60
C GLN A 91 -0.64 -17.25 5.69
N GLN A 92 -0.35 -18.26 6.52
CA GLN A 92 -1.20 -18.63 7.66
C GLN A 92 -1.33 -17.47 8.66
N ARG A 93 -0.21 -16.82 9.02
CA ARG A 93 -0.24 -15.63 9.91
C ARG A 93 -1.04 -14.48 9.29
N LYS A 94 -0.90 -14.22 7.99
CA LYS A 94 -1.67 -13.18 7.28
C LYS A 94 -3.16 -13.49 7.30
N ALA A 95 -3.56 -14.74 7.03
CA ALA A 95 -4.95 -15.18 7.09
C ALA A 95 -5.54 -15.06 8.51
N GLN A 96 -4.79 -15.50 9.53
CA GLN A 96 -5.19 -15.37 10.94
C GLN A 96 -5.33 -13.91 11.37
N GLN A 97 -4.41 -13.02 10.95
CA GLN A 97 -4.52 -11.59 11.24
C GLN A 97 -5.73 -10.95 10.57
N GLN A 98 -6.04 -11.32 9.34
CA GLN A 98 -7.25 -10.86 8.67
C GLN A 98 -8.49 -11.33 9.43
N GLN A 99 -8.58 -12.61 9.76
CA GLN A 99 -9.69 -13.14 10.57
C GLN A 99 -9.83 -12.44 11.92
N ASN A 100 -8.72 -12.16 12.61
CA ASN A 100 -8.75 -11.43 13.88
C ASN A 100 -9.15 -9.96 13.72
N ARG A 101 -8.80 -9.29 12.61
CA ARG A 101 -9.32 -7.94 12.33
C ARG A 101 -10.83 -7.95 12.11
N PHE A 102 -11.37 -8.96 11.41
CA PHE A 102 -12.81 -9.09 11.22
C PHE A 102 -13.53 -9.43 12.54
N LYS A 103 -12.91 -10.21 13.44
CA LYS A 103 -13.47 -10.56 14.76
C LYS A 103 -13.39 -9.43 15.79
N ASN A 104 -12.27 -8.70 15.83
CA ASN A 104 -12.04 -7.60 16.78
C ASN A 104 -12.41 -6.22 16.21
N GLY A 105 -12.98 -6.18 15.00
CA GLY A 105 -13.59 -4.99 14.43
C GLY A 105 -14.86 -4.63 15.19
N ARG A 106 -14.71 -4.11 16.42
CA ARG A 106 -15.78 -3.37 17.10
C ARG A 106 -16.26 -2.34 16.09
N ARG A 107 -17.50 -2.47 15.59
CA ARG A 107 -18.12 -1.43 14.77
C ARG A 107 -17.94 -0.13 15.54
N VAL A 108 -17.17 0.81 14.99
CA VAL A 108 -17.15 2.17 15.51
C VAL A 108 -18.55 2.70 15.21
N VAL A 109 -19.44 2.60 16.19
CA VAL A 109 -20.75 3.23 16.13
C VAL A 109 -20.45 4.73 16.25
N GLN A 110 -20.28 5.39 15.11
CA GLN A 110 -20.20 6.84 15.07
C GLN A 110 -21.56 7.36 15.52
N LYS A 111 -21.60 7.88 16.74
CA LYS A 111 -22.76 8.62 17.23
C LYS A 111 -22.68 10.00 16.60
N GLU A 112 -23.33 10.17 15.46
CA GLU A 112 -23.53 11.49 14.91
C GLU A 112 -24.37 12.29 15.91
N SER A 113 -23.87 13.46 16.33
CA SER A 113 -24.68 14.38 17.11
C SER A 113 -25.69 15.00 16.18
N LEU A 114 -26.98 14.83 16.48
CA LEU A 114 -28.02 15.54 15.75
C LEU A 114 -27.79 17.05 15.96
N PRO A 115 -27.86 17.87 14.89
CA PRO A 115 -27.85 19.31 15.02
C PRO A 115 -28.97 19.80 15.93
N ASP A 116 -28.80 20.97 16.54
CA ASP A 116 -29.76 21.55 17.49
C ASP A 116 -31.19 21.63 16.93
N TRP A 117 -31.36 21.85 15.62
CA TRP A 117 -32.67 21.91 14.96
C TRP A 117 -33.40 20.56 14.84
N ALA A 118 -32.69 19.44 14.98
CA ALA A 118 -33.25 18.09 14.82
C ALA A 118 -33.70 17.47 16.15
N GLN A 119 -33.66 18.24 17.24
CA GLN A 119 -34.08 17.79 18.57
C GLN A 119 -35.61 17.91 18.70
N PRO A 120 -36.32 16.94 19.32
CA PRO A 120 -37.79 16.96 19.43
C PRO A 120 -38.35 18.17 20.20
N ASP A 121 -37.53 18.76 21.04
CA ASP A 121 -37.78 19.94 21.87
C ASP A 121 -37.19 21.23 21.26
N TYR A 122 -36.73 21.17 20.01
CA TYR A 122 -36.31 22.37 19.30
C TYR A 122 -37.46 23.34 19.17
N GLN A 123 -37.32 24.49 19.82
CA GLN A 123 -38.13 25.66 19.53
C GLN A 123 -37.30 26.58 18.64
N GLU A 124 -37.84 26.91 17.46
CA GLU A 124 -37.33 28.02 16.68
C GLU A 124 -37.31 29.22 17.62
N ARG A 125 -36.10 29.73 17.89
CA ARG A 125 -36.00 30.98 18.63
C ARG A 125 -36.58 32.02 17.69
N ASP A 126 -37.80 32.47 17.96
CA ASP A 126 -38.27 33.78 17.56
C ASP A 126 -37.28 34.76 18.20
N THR A 127 -36.16 35.03 17.53
CA THR A 127 -35.41 36.25 17.84
C THR A 127 -36.42 37.36 17.61
N PRO A 128 -36.77 38.18 18.61
CA PRO A 128 -37.50 39.40 18.35
C PRO A 128 -36.77 40.08 17.22
N ASP A 129 -37.49 40.33 16.13
CA ASP A 129 -36.91 40.79 14.87
C ASP A 129 -36.15 42.07 15.18
N ASP A 130 -34.82 41.97 15.36
CA ASP A 130 -33.99 43.12 15.63
C ASP A 130 -34.14 44.00 14.39
N PRO A 131 -34.81 45.16 14.48
CA PRO A 131 -35.26 45.89 13.30
C PRO A 131 -34.07 46.35 12.44
N ALA A 132 -32.85 46.32 12.99
CA ALA A 132 -31.62 46.53 12.26
C ALA A 132 -31.26 45.34 11.36
N LYS A 133 -31.43 44.09 11.81
CA LYS A 133 -31.06 42.88 11.07
C LYS A 133 -32.04 42.57 9.94
N SER A 134 -33.34 42.74 10.14
CA SER A 134 -34.34 42.57 9.06
C SER A 134 -34.14 43.56 7.91
N LYS A 135 -33.81 44.82 8.23
CA LYS A 135 -33.48 45.84 7.22
C LYS A 135 -32.23 45.46 6.41
N GLN A 136 -31.18 44.98 7.07
CA GLN A 136 -29.96 44.53 6.39
C GLN A 136 -30.23 43.34 5.46
N ILE A 137 -31.06 42.38 5.89
CA ILE A 137 -31.45 41.23 5.07
C ILE A 137 -32.26 41.70 3.86
N ALA A 138 -33.21 42.61 4.04
CA ALA A 138 -34.02 43.16 2.95
C ALA A 138 -33.16 43.93 1.93
N GLU A 139 -32.22 44.75 2.40
CA GLU A 139 -31.28 45.47 1.55
C GLU A 139 -30.36 44.51 0.77
N MET A 140 -29.89 43.44 1.41
CA MET A 140 -29.07 42.42 0.77
C MET A 140 -29.85 41.65 -0.31
N MET A 141 -31.11 41.30 -0.04
CA MET A 141 -31.99 40.63 -1.00
C MET A 141 -32.35 41.54 -2.19
N ALA A 142 -32.55 42.83 -1.96
CA ALA A 142 -32.78 43.81 -3.02
C ALA A 142 -31.56 43.95 -3.95
N LYS A 143 -30.35 44.00 -3.38
CA LYS A 143 -29.09 44.01 -4.16
C LYS A 143 -28.93 42.73 -4.99
N ILE A 144 -29.26 41.56 -4.43
CA ILE A 144 -29.22 40.28 -5.17
C ILE A 144 -30.22 40.27 -6.32
N ASN A 145 -31.45 40.74 -6.10
CA ASN A 145 -32.49 40.79 -7.14
C ASN A 145 -32.16 41.78 -8.25
N ALA A 146 -31.59 42.94 -7.91
CA ALA A 146 -31.09 43.91 -8.89
C ALA A 146 -29.97 43.28 -9.74
N ARG A 147 -28.98 42.64 -9.11
CA ARG A 147 -27.88 41.97 -9.80
C ARG A 147 -28.36 40.79 -10.67
N ARG A 148 -29.38 40.04 -10.22
CA ARG A 148 -30.01 38.98 -11.03
C ARG A 148 -30.74 39.53 -12.26
N LYS A 149 -31.35 40.71 -12.14
CA LYS A 149 -32.04 41.40 -13.25
C LYS A 149 -31.07 41.96 -14.29
N GLU A 150 -29.84 42.32 -13.89
CA GLU A 150 -28.79 42.80 -14.80
C GLU A 150 -28.10 41.69 -15.60
N VAL A 151 -28.22 40.43 -15.18
CA VAL A 151 -27.60 39.26 -15.82
C VAL A 151 -28.54 38.56 -16.82
N LEU A 152 -29.82 38.97 -16.87
CA LEU A 152 -30.85 38.56 -17.84
C LEU A 152 -31.00 39.60 -18.94
#